data_AF-A0A6M0BH44-F1
#
_entry.id   AF-A0A6M0BH44-F1
#
_cell.length_a   1.000
_cell.length_b   1.000
_cell.length_c   1.000
_cell.angle_alpha   90.00
_cell.angle_beta   90.00
_cell.angle_gamma   90.00
#
_symmetry.space_group_name_H-M   'P 1'
#
loop_
_entity.id
_entity.type
_entity.pdbx_description
1 polymer ?
#
loop_
_entity_poly.entity_id
_entity_poly.type
_entity_poly.pdbx_seq_one_letter_code
_entity_poly.pdbx_strand_id
1 'polypeptide(L)' 'MSHRCLYPWVMVRLLPPMPPVVFARFDNPADAKGYVQVLKLLMPGAKFLIFLVRVA' A
#
# COMPACT_ATOMS: atom_id res chain seq x y z
N MET A 1 12.61 -22.95 6.26
CA MET A 1 12.54 -21.53 5.89
C MET A 1 11.09 -21.15 5.68
N SER A 2 10.43 -20.63 6.72
CA SER A 2 9.04 -20.18 6.60
C SER A 2 9.07 -18.74 6.08
N HIS A 3 8.81 -18.56 4.78
CA HIS A 3 8.60 -17.24 4.18
C HIS A 3 7.25 -16.69 4.69
N ARG A 4 7.18 -16.33 5.98
CA ARG A 4 6.12 -15.45 6.47
C ARG A 4 6.31 -14.15 5.71
N CYS A 5 5.43 -13.88 4.77
CA CYS A 5 5.33 -12.58 4.14
C CYS A 5 4.96 -11.60 5.25
N LEU A 6 5.98 -10.98 5.88
CA LEU A 6 5.81 -10.23 7.12
C LEU A 6 4.75 -9.15 6.94
N TYR A 7 4.63 -8.57 5.74
CA TYR A 7 3.67 -7.51 5.44
C TYR A 7 2.81 -7.89 4.23
N PRO A 8 1.68 -8.58 4.41
CA PRO A 8 0.88 -9.08 3.30
C PRO A 8 0.09 -7.98 2.61
N TRP A 9 -0.11 -6.81 3.24
CA TRP A 9 -0.80 -5.68 2.61
C TRP A 9 0.20 -4.72 1.99
N VAL A 10 0.07 -4.47 0.69
CA VAL A 10 0.94 -3.56 -0.04
C VAL A 10 0.14 -2.37 -0.54
N MET A 11 0.66 -1.17 -0.27
CA MET A 11 0.14 0.08 -0.77
C MET A 11 1.04 0.58 -1.90
N VAL A 12 0.43 0.86 -3.06
CA VAL A 12 1.12 1.33 -4.25
C VAL A 12 0.62 2.74 -4.58
N ARG A 13 1.54 3.65 -4.89
CA ARG A 13 1.23 4.98 -5.39
C ARG A 13 1.27 4.97 -6.91
N LEU A 14 0.21 5.49 -7.53
CA LEU A 14 0.15 5.73 -8.96
C LEU A 14 0.71 7.12 -9.27
N LEU A 15 1.65 7.20 -10.20
CA LEU A 15 2.35 8.43 -10.57
C LEU A 15 2.41 8.56 -12.10
N PRO A 16 1.31 8.77 -12.82
CA PRO A 16 1.40 8.97 -14.27
C PRO A 16 2.31 10.16 -14.61
N PRO A 17 3.24 10.04 -15.58
CA PRO A 17 3.44 8.95 -16.55
C PRO A 17 4.38 7.82 -16.09
N MET A 18 4.87 7.86 -14.86
CA MET A 18 5.84 6.94 -14.29
C MET A 18 5.19 5.60 -13.86
N PRO A 19 5.99 4.52 -13.78
CA PRO A 19 5.54 3.27 -13.20
C PRO A 19 5.04 3.44 -11.76
N PRO A 20 4.04 2.63 -11.32
CA PRO A 20 3.61 2.61 -9.94
C PRO A 20 4.73 2.19 -8.99
N VAL A 21 4.77 2.78 -7.80
CA VAL A 21 5.81 2.51 -6.79
C VAL A 21 5.19 1.98 -5.51
N VAL A 22 5.80 0.95 -4.92
CA VAL A 22 5.43 0.48 -3.58
C VAL A 22 5.72 1.61 -2.59
N PHE A 23 4.66 2.13 -1.98
CA PHE A 23 4.72 3.27 -1.09
C PHE A 23 4.89 2.82 0.36
N ALA A 24 4.16 1.79 0.77
CA ALA A 24 4.21 1.24 2.12
C ALA A 24 3.74 -0.22 2.13
N ARG A 25 4.08 -0.95 3.20
CA ARG A 25 3.55 -2.29 3.48
C ARG A 25 3.04 -2.36 4.91
N PHE A 26 2.01 -3.17 5.14
CA PHE A 26 1.31 -3.29 6.42
C PHE A 26 1.05 -4.74 6.78
N ASP A 27 1.04 -5.03 8.07
CA ASP A 27 0.71 -6.34 8.63
C ASP A 27 -0.79 -6.63 8.54
N ASN A 28 -1.61 -5.58 8.66
CA ASN A 28 -3.06 -5.68 8.71
C ASN A 28 -3.73 -4.59 7.83
N PRO A 29 -4.99 -4.82 7.39
CA PRO A 29 -5.68 -3.89 6.50
C PRO A 29 -6.19 -2.62 7.19
N ALA A 30 -6.34 -2.63 8.52
CA ALA A 30 -6.84 -1.47 9.26
C ALA A 30 -5.80 -0.34 9.25
N ASP A 31 -4.53 -0.68 9.50
CA ASP A 31 -3.42 0.26 9.44
C ASP A 31 -3.25 0.85 8.04
N ALA A 32 -3.33 0.01 7.00
CA ALA A 32 -3.27 0.46 5.61
C ALA A 32 -4.37 1.48 5.30
N LYS A 33 -5.60 1.23 5.77
CA LYS A 33 -6.74 2.15 5.58
C LYS A 33 -6.56 3.46 6.35
N GLY A 34 -6.15 3.39 7.62
CA GLY A 34 -5.89 4.58 8.44
C GLY A 34 -4.81 5.45 7.82
N TYR A 35 -3.74 4.84 7.32
CA TYR A 35 -2.65 5.54 6.64
C TYR A 35 -3.12 6.24 5.35
N VAL A 36 -3.99 5.59 4.55
CA VAL A 36 -4.59 6.22 3.36
C VAL A 36 -5.46 7.43 3.72
N GLN A 37 -6.19 7.41 4.83
CA GLN A 37 -7.00 8.56 5.25
C GLN A 37 -6.14 9.79 5.51
N VAL A 38 -5.01 9.61 6.21
CA VAL A 38 -4.05 10.70 6.44
C VAL A 38 -3.45 11.17 5.12
N LEU A 39 -3.06 10.26 4.23
CA LEU A 39 -2.48 10.62 2.94
C LEU A 39 -3.44 11.34 2.00
N LYS A 40 -4.75 11.06 2.06
CA LYS A 40 -5.75 11.83 1.30
C LYS A 40 -5.80 13.29 1.74
N LEU A 41 -5.55 13.58 3.01
CA LEU A 41 -5.50 14.96 3.52
C LEU A 41 -4.20 15.66 3.11
N LEU A 42 -3.07 14.95 3.22
CA LEU A 42 -1.75 15.49 2.86
C LEU A 42 -1.55 15.63 1.35
N MET A 43 -2.15 14.73 0.57
CA MET A 43 -1.94 14.60 -0.88
C MET A 43 -3.27 14.30 -1.60
N PRO A 44 -4.22 15.25 -1.63
CA PRO A 44 -5.57 15.01 -2.15
C PRO A 44 -5.61 14.59 -3.64
N GLY A 45 -4.59 14.95 -4.42
CA GLY A 45 -4.47 14.54 -5.83
C GLY A 45 -3.73 13.21 -6.06
N ALA A 46 -3.14 12.61 -5.02
CA ALA A 46 -2.40 11.37 -5.16
C ALA A 46 -3.36 10.16 -5.20
N LYS A 47 -3.07 9.23 -6.12
CA LYS A 47 -3.84 7.99 -6.27
C LYS A 47 -3.07 6.84 -5.64
N PHE A 48 -3.74 6.10 -4.77
CA PHE A 48 -3.17 4.95 -4.08
C PHE A 48 -4.05 3.71 -4.24
N LEU A 49 -3.42 2.54 -4.34
CA LEU A 49 -4.06 1.24 -4.35
C LEU A 49 -3.54 0.41 -3.18
N ILE A 50 -4.41 -0.33 -2.51
CA ILE A 50 -4.05 -1.31 -1.48
C ILE A 50 -4.50 -2.69 -1.95
N PHE A 51 -3.62 -3.68 -1.88
CA PHE A 51 -3.95 -5.08 -2.16
C PHE A 51 -3.20 -6.06 -1.26
N LEU A 52 -3.79 -7.23 -1.07
CA LEU A 52 -3.20 -8.35 -0.35
C LEU A 52 -2.30 -9.13 -1.30
N VAL A 53 -1.01 -9.24 -0.98
CA VAL A 53 -0.08 -10.14 -1.67
C VAL A 53 -0.21 -11.53 -1.06
N ARG A 54 -0.74 -12.47 -1.86
CA ARG A 54 -0.63 -13.90 -1.57
C ARG A 54 0.49 -14.47 -2.42
N VAL A 55 1.46 -15.11 -1.78
CA VAL A 55 2.42 -15.99 -2.48
C VAL A 55 1.70 -17.33 -2.61
N ALA A 56 1.47 -17.77 -3.85
CA ALA A 56 0.94 -19.09 -4.16
C ALA A 56 1.98 -20.19 -3.91
#